data_AF-A0A9N9HUJ2-F1
#
_entry.id   AF-A0A9N9HUJ2-F1
#
_cell.length_a   1.000
_cell.length_b   1.000
_cell.length_c   1.000
_cell.angle_alpha   90.00
_cell.angle_beta   90.00
_cell.angle_gamma   90.00
#
_symmetry.space_group_name_H-M   'P 1'
#
loop_
_entity.id
_entity.type
_entity.pdbx_description
1 polymer ?
#
loop_
_entity_poly.entity_id
_entity_poly.type
_entity_poly.pdbx_seq_one_letter_code
_entity_poly.pdbx_strand_id
1 'polypeptide(L)'
;RIGNKPFLLKDDKLSFHMYISQAPCGDASTTSLASNQSLEDAELYMNSYNHLSQPIPQNYDREINKNLNTHDKVYVAKGREGFRKGRIDYDSLGVLRTKPGRVDSEPTLSMSCSDKIAQWNVVGLQSALLSELISPIYLSSIVVGDMFSQESLSRALCERIEGLNDLPHEYSLHKPIISKSSEPFERSKFCLSSRFPNENLVSSSTALVWYKGARSPEILVSGRKQGAIKSKKTGEYSHKTRQCRCSVAKLCLFQSLNSLLRQIPRNLVPFNLR
;
A
#
# COMPACT_ATOMS: atom_id res chain seq x y z
N ARG A 1 -17.12 15.99 22.58
CA ARG A 1 -18.26 15.43 21.81
C ARG A 1 -17.75 14.20 21.08
N ILE A 2 -17.97 13.01 21.63
CA ILE A 2 -17.75 11.76 20.91
C ILE A 2 -18.90 11.68 19.91
N GLY A 3 -18.66 12.21 18.71
CA GLY A 3 -19.70 12.42 17.72
C GLY A 3 -19.97 11.12 17.00
N ASN A 4 -21.16 10.54 17.20
CA ASN A 4 -21.69 9.48 16.34
C ASN A 4 -21.42 9.85 14.88
N LYS A 5 -20.73 8.96 14.16
CA LYS A 5 -20.49 9.13 12.74
C LYS A 5 -21.84 9.23 12.02
N PRO A 6 -21.99 10.14 11.03
CA PRO A 6 -23.27 10.35 10.38
C PRO A 6 -23.76 9.12 9.61
N PHE A 7 -22.85 8.21 9.25
CA PHE A 7 -23.16 6.95 8.58
C PHE A 7 -22.47 5.78 9.28
N LEU A 8 -23.16 4.64 9.27
CA LEU A 8 -22.67 3.37 9.79
C LEU A 8 -22.89 2.30 8.72
N LEU A 9 -22.11 1.21 8.79
CA LEU A 9 -22.41 0.03 7.98
C LEU A 9 -23.79 -0.50 8.37
N LYS A 10 -24.57 -0.89 7.36
CA LYS A 10 -25.99 -1.23 7.54
C LYS A 10 -26.21 -2.53 8.33
N ASP A 11 -25.26 -3.45 8.26
CA ASP A 11 -25.36 -4.79 8.82
C ASP A 11 -24.00 -5.19 9.40
N ASP A 12 -24.00 -5.62 10.65
CA ASP A 12 -22.83 -6.10 11.37
C ASP A 12 -22.22 -7.37 10.74
N LYS A 13 -22.97 -8.04 9.86
CA LYS A 13 -22.49 -9.18 9.07
C LYS A 13 -21.72 -8.80 7.81
N LEU A 14 -21.64 -7.51 7.46
CA LEU A 14 -20.84 -7.05 6.32
C LEU A 14 -19.35 -7.12 6.66
N SER A 15 -18.65 -8.04 6.00
CA SER A 15 -17.20 -8.23 6.13
C SER A 15 -16.48 -7.91 4.82
N PHE A 16 -15.27 -7.38 4.96
CA PHE A 16 -14.38 -7.10 3.84
C PHE A 16 -13.21 -8.07 3.85
N HIS A 17 -12.94 -8.69 2.70
CA HIS A 17 -11.90 -9.70 2.54
C HIS A 17 -10.95 -9.27 1.43
N MET A 18 -9.66 -9.44 1.65
CA MET A 18 -8.62 -9.12 0.67
C MET A 18 -8.02 -10.40 0.12
N TYR A 19 -7.90 -10.47 -1.20
CA TYR A 19 -7.10 -11.50 -1.87
C TYR A 19 -5.85 -10.88 -2.49
N ILE A 20 -4.70 -11.52 -2.31
CA ILE A 20 -3.43 -11.13 -2.90
C ILE A 20 -2.79 -12.36 -3.55
N SER A 21 -2.52 -12.31 -4.84
CA SER A 21 -2.00 -13.47 -5.57
C SER A 21 -0.61 -13.93 -5.10
N GLN A 22 0.15 -13.07 -4.46
CA GLN A 22 1.47 -13.35 -3.89
C GLN A 22 1.65 -12.48 -2.63
N ALA A 23 2.41 -12.95 -1.64
CA ALA A 23 2.65 -12.22 -0.39
C ALA A 23 3.04 -10.74 -0.65
N PRO A 24 2.48 -9.78 0.12
CA PRO A 24 2.68 -8.37 -0.13
C PRO A 24 4.16 -7.98 -0.01
N CYS A 25 4.61 -7.09 -0.90
CA CYS A 25 6.01 -6.66 -0.87
C CYS A 25 6.40 -6.02 0.48
N GLY A 26 7.69 -6.11 0.79
CA GLY A 26 8.24 -5.72 2.09
C GLY A 26 8.32 -6.92 3.01
N ASP A 27 8.13 -6.67 4.29
CA ASP A 27 8.44 -7.58 5.39
C ASP A 27 7.74 -8.96 5.33
N ALA A 28 6.55 -9.03 4.71
CA ALA A 28 5.78 -10.28 4.58
C ALA A 28 6.38 -11.26 3.56
N SER A 29 7.09 -10.77 2.54
CA SER A 29 7.68 -11.62 1.50
C SER A 29 9.21 -11.68 1.55
N THR A 30 9.85 -10.88 2.42
CA THR A 30 11.29 -10.81 2.64
C THR A 30 11.94 -12.19 2.79
N THR A 31 11.49 -13.01 3.73
CA THR A 31 12.08 -14.33 4.01
C THR A 31 11.97 -15.26 2.80
N SER A 32 10.77 -15.39 2.24
CA SER A 32 10.53 -16.24 1.07
C SER A 32 11.26 -15.76 -0.19
N LEU A 33 11.48 -14.44 -0.34
CA LEU A 33 12.28 -13.89 -1.44
C LEU A 33 13.75 -14.25 -1.26
N ALA A 34 14.30 -14.04 -0.05
CA ALA A 34 15.70 -14.36 0.24
C ALA A 34 16.03 -15.83 0.00
N SER A 35 15.12 -16.75 0.35
CA SER A 35 15.33 -18.19 0.13
C SER A 35 15.28 -18.63 -1.34
N ASN A 36 14.62 -17.85 -2.22
CA ASN A 36 14.41 -18.20 -3.63
C ASN A 36 15.18 -17.29 -4.60
N GLN A 37 15.99 -16.36 -4.08
CA GLN A 37 16.75 -15.42 -4.89
C GLN A 37 18.06 -16.06 -5.38
N SER A 38 18.43 -15.80 -6.64
CA SER A 38 19.73 -16.19 -7.16
C SER A 38 20.85 -15.33 -6.56
N LEU A 39 22.08 -15.86 -6.48
CA LEU A 39 23.25 -15.09 -6.02
C LEU A 39 23.48 -13.84 -6.89
N GLU A 40 23.33 -13.99 -8.21
CA GLU A 40 23.44 -12.90 -9.18
C GLU A 40 22.40 -11.79 -8.91
N ASP A 41 21.13 -12.15 -8.71
CA ASP A 41 20.10 -11.18 -8.35
C ASP A 41 20.42 -10.46 -7.04
N ALA A 42 20.95 -11.18 -6.04
CA ALA A 42 21.32 -10.59 -4.75
C ALA A 42 22.45 -9.56 -4.91
N GLU A 43 23.50 -9.92 -5.66
CA GLU A 43 24.61 -9.03 -5.97
C GLU A 43 24.18 -7.80 -6.77
N LEU A 44 23.30 -7.95 -7.76
CA LEU A 44 22.77 -6.84 -8.55
C LEU A 44 22.06 -5.79 -7.67
N TYR A 45 21.22 -6.23 -6.73
CA TYR A 45 20.55 -5.31 -5.80
C TYR A 45 21.54 -4.63 -4.85
N MET A 46 22.52 -5.36 -4.32
CA MET A 46 23.55 -4.79 -3.44
C MET A 46 24.43 -3.76 -4.16
N ASN A 47 24.89 -4.07 -5.38
CA ASN A 47 25.74 -3.19 -6.18
C ASN A 47 25.00 -1.92 -6.61
N SER A 48 23.73 -2.04 -7.00
CA SER A 48 22.93 -0.86 -7.37
C SER A 48 22.77 0.13 -6.22
N TYR A 49 22.68 -0.35 -4.98
CA TYR A 49 22.61 0.51 -3.81
C TYR A 49 23.93 1.24 -3.58
N ASN A 50 25.07 0.55 -3.68
CA ASN A 50 26.39 1.15 -3.53
C ASN A 50 26.63 2.29 -4.53
N HIS A 51 26.10 2.18 -5.75
CA HIS A 51 26.13 3.24 -6.75
C HIS A 51 25.15 4.40 -6.47
N LEU A 52 24.02 4.12 -5.82
CA LEU A 52 22.99 5.11 -5.45
C LEU A 52 23.21 5.75 -4.08
N SER A 53 24.15 5.24 -3.26
CA SER A 53 24.58 5.84 -2.00
C SER A 53 25.49 7.06 -2.23
N GLN A 54 24.95 8.05 -2.94
CA GLN A 54 25.20 9.44 -2.51
C GLN A 54 24.60 9.56 -1.10
N PRO A 55 25.32 10.13 -0.12
CA PRO A 55 24.80 10.27 1.23
C PRO A 55 23.47 11.04 1.15
N ILE A 56 22.39 10.41 1.62
CA ILE A 56 21.14 11.11 1.85
C ILE A 56 21.51 12.28 2.78
N PRO A 57 21.21 13.54 2.43
CA PRO A 57 21.51 14.65 3.33
C PRO A 57 20.84 14.35 4.67
N GLN A 58 21.61 14.27 5.75
CA GLN A 58 21.13 14.07 7.13
C GLN A 58 20.05 15.11 7.55
N ASN A 59 19.84 16.14 6.73
CA ASN A 59 18.77 17.13 6.89
C ASN A 59 17.38 16.64 6.48
N TYR A 60 17.23 15.61 5.62
CA TYR A 60 15.91 15.16 5.16
C TYR A 60 15.13 14.41 6.25
N ASP A 61 15.81 13.58 7.04
CA ASP A 61 15.23 12.94 8.23
C ASP A 61 14.87 13.98 9.31
N ARG A 62 15.61 15.10 9.38
CA ARG A 62 15.26 16.21 10.29
C ARG A 62 14.03 16.98 9.83
N GLU A 63 13.78 17.14 8.53
CA GLU A 63 12.61 17.88 8.03
C GLU A 63 11.29 17.10 8.20
N ILE A 64 11.30 15.77 8.05
CA ILE A 64 10.13 14.94 8.38
C ILE A 64 9.87 14.97 9.89
N ASN A 65 10.92 14.92 10.72
CA ASN A 65 10.80 14.98 12.17
C ASN A 65 10.43 16.37 12.72
N LYS A 66 10.73 17.47 12.02
CA LYS A 66 10.36 18.84 12.44
C LYS A 66 8.89 19.18 12.23
N ASN A 67 8.20 18.49 11.31
CA ASN A 67 6.77 18.74 11.02
C ASN A 67 5.80 17.83 11.81
N LEU A 68 6.32 16.93 12.64
CA LEU A 68 5.53 16.17 13.60
C LEU A 68 5.49 16.97 14.91
N ASN A 69 4.38 17.66 15.16
CA ASN A 69 4.10 18.26 16.47
C ASN A 69 4.36 17.21 17.56
N THR A 70 5.13 17.59 18.57
CA THR A 70 5.73 16.75 19.61
C THR A 70 4.72 16.08 20.57
N HIS A 71 3.42 16.07 20.25
CA HIS A 71 2.37 15.52 21.11
C HIS A 71 1.76 14.20 20.63
N ASP A 72 1.99 13.75 19.39
CA ASP A 72 1.43 12.48 18.88
C ASP A 72 2.53 11.48 18.49
N LYS A 73 3.37 11.07 19.46
CA LYS A 73 4.37 10.02 19.23
C LYS A 73 3.73 8.64 19.34
N VAL A 74 3.24 8.12 18.23
CA VAL A 74 2.94 6.70 18.09
C VAL A 74 4.28 5.95 17.96
N TYR A 75 4.71 5.28 19.04
CA TYR A 75 5.94 4.49 19.06
C TYR A 75 5.71 3.15 18.36
N VAL A 76 6.13 3.03 17.10
CA VAL A 76 6.25 1.73 16.43
C VAL A 76 7.63 1.13 16.75
N ALA A 77 7.64 -0.15 17.10
CA ALA A 77 8.70 -0.87 17.78
C ALA A 77 10.10 -0.76 17.15
N LYS A 78 11.11 -0.73 18.03
CA LYS A 78 12.54 -0.69 17.75
C LYS A 78 13.03 -1.93 16.98
N GLY A 79 13.41 -1.73 15.73
CA GLY A 79 14.47 -2.45 15.01
C GLY A 79 15.45 -1.40 14.45
N ARG A 80 16.73 -1.76 14.19
CA ARG A 80 17.85 -0.89 13.75
C ARG A 80 17.36 0.42 13.09
N GLU A 81 17.72 1.58 13.65
CA GLU A 81 17.19 2.91 13.28
C GLU A 81 16.94 3.09 11.77
N GLY A 82 15.77 3.62 11.42
CA GLY A 82 15.38 3.95 10.04
C GLY A 82 14.65 2.84 9.27
N PHE A 83 14.00 3.24 8.18
CA PHE A 83 13.36 2.32 7.25
C PHE A 83 14.38 1.74 6.27
N ARG A 84 14.15 0.51 5.78
CA ARG A 84 15.00 -0.12 4.75
C ARG A 84 14.46 0.12 3.35
N LYS A 85 15.33 0.14 2.34
CA LYS A 85 14.92 0.32 0.96
C LYS A 85 14.70 -1.02 0.27
N GLY A 86 13.50 -1.21 -0.30
CA GLY A 86 13.22 -2.34 -1.19
C GLY A 86 13.67 -3.70 -0.67
N ARG A 87 14.62 -4.30 -1.39
CA ARG A 87 15.15 -5.67 -1.17
C ARG A 87 16.48 -5.71 -0.40
N ILE A 88 16.86 -4.61 0.23
CA ILE A 88 18.11 -4.51 1.00
C ILE A 88 17.85 -5.01 2.42
N ASP A 89 18.86 -5.66 3.01
CA ASP A 89 18.83 -6.20 4.38
C ASP A 89 17.64 -7.14 4.61
N TYR A 90 17.61 -8.26 3.87
CA TYR A 90 16.58 -9.29 4.09
C TYR A 90 16.65 -9.92 5.49
N ASP A 91 17.80 -9.86 6.15
CA ASP A 91 18.00 -10.28 7.55
C ASP A 91 17.21 -9.42 8.55
N SER A 92 16.90 -8.17 8.21
CA SER A 92 16.31 -7.19 9.12
C SER A 92 14.79 -7.33 9.20
N LEU A 93 14.29 -8.33 9.92
CA LEU A 93 12.85 -8.58 10.06
C LEU A 93 12.13 -7.53 10.94
N GLY A 94 10.86 -7.26 10.65
CA GLY A 94 9.97 -6.43 11.48
C GLY A 94 10.15 -4.93 11.28
N VAL A 95 10.99 -4.51 10.34
CA VAL A 95 11.28 -3.10 10.06
C VAL A 95 10.41 -2.53 8.94
N LEU A 96 10.23 -1.22 8.95
CA LEU A 96 9.58 -0.48 7.86
C LEU A 96 10.41 -0.58 6.58
N ARG A 97 9.75 -0.74 5.43
CA ARG A 97 10.43 -0.85 4.13
C ARG A 97 9.78 0.00 3.04
N THR A 98 10.58 0.57 2.14
CA THR A 98 10.02 1.09 0.89
C THR A 98 9.71 -0.04 -0.08
N LYS A 99 8.78 0.22 -1.00
CA LYS A 99 8.44 -0.70 -2.08
C LYS A 99 9.71 -1.01 -2.90
N PRO A 100 9.94 -2.27 -3.29
CA PRO A 100 11.05 -2.60 -4.17
C PRO A 100 10.86 -1.94 -5.56
N GLY A 101 11.92 -1.31 -6.04
CA GLY A 101 12.04 -0.80 -7.41
C GLY A 101 12.75 -1.78 -8.33
N ARG A 102 12.78 -1.47 -9.62
CA ARG A 102 13.74 -2.10 -10.52
C ARG A 102 15.13 -1.54 -10.23
N VAL A 103 16.15 -2.34 -10.50
CA VAL A 103 17.56 -1.99 -10.27
C VAL A 103 17.97 -0.74 -11.07
N ASP A 104 17.39 -0.56 -12.26
CA ASP A 104 17.60 0.56 -13.18
C ASP A 104 16.67 1.76 -12.92
N SER A 105 15.86 1.73 -11.85
CA SER A 105 14.90 2.78 -11.54
C SER A 105 15.29 3.58 -10.30
N GLU A 106 14.94 4.87 -10.31
CA GLU A 106 15.09 5.72 -9.13
C GLU A 106 14.39 5.10 -7.90
N PRO A 107 15.03 5.11 -6.72
CA PRO A 107 14.44 4.57 -5.51
C PRO A 107 13.10 5.22 -5.18
N THR A 108 12.08 4.39 -4.93
CA THR A 108 10.78 4.90 -4.51
C THR A 108 10.76 5.24 -3.03
N LEU A 109 10.13 6.36 -2.69
CA LEU A 109 9.78 6.75 -1.31
C LEU A 109 8.45 6.14 -0.85
N SER A 110 7.78 5.37 -1.70
CA SER A 110 6.52 4.72 -1.31
C SER A 110 6.80 3.57 -0.35
N MET A 111 6.08 3.55 0.78
CA MET A 111 6.10 2.41 1.70
C MET A 111 5.63 1.11 1.04
N SER A 112 6.13 0.00 1.56
CA SER A 112 5.81 -1.35 1.10
C SER A 112 4.33 -1.67 1.29
N CYS A 113 3.85 -2.69 0.57
CA CYS A 113 2.47 -3.15 0.72
C CYS A 113 2.22 -3.73 2.11
N SER A 114 3.20 -4.42 2.69
CA SER A 114 3.13 -4.94 4.07
C SER A 114 2.89 -3.81 5.07
N ASP A 115 3.62 -2.70 4.95
CA ASP A 115 3.47 -1.54 5.85
C ASP A 115 2.11 -0.84 5.68
N LYS A 116 1.61 -0.74 4.45
CA LYS A 116 0.30 -0.15 4.18
C LYS A 116 -0.84 -0.99 4.75
N ILE A 117 -0.76 -2.31 4.63
CA ILE A 117 -1.77 -3.22 5.19
C ILE A 117 -1.71 -3.19 6.72
N ALA A 118 -0.50 -3.20 7.32
CA ALA A 118 -0.34 -3.04 8.77
C ALA A 118 -0.94 -1.71 9.27
N GLN A 119 -0.76 -0.63 8.51
CA GLN A 119 -1.45 0.64 8.81
C GLN A 119 -2.97 0.51 8.74
N TRP A 120 -3.53 -0.15 7.72
CA TRP A 120 -4.98 -0.37 7.60
C TRP A 120 -5.55 -1.18 8.76
N ASN A 121 -4.76 -2.10 9.33
CA ASN A 121 -5.15 -2.85 10.52
C ASN A 121 -5.27 -1.97 11.78
N VAL A 122 -4.82 -0.71 11.75
CA VAL A 122 -4.99 0.24 12.86
C VAL A 122 -5.98 1.33 12.49
N VAL A 123 -5.76 2.03 11.38
CA VAL A 123 -6.53 3.22 10.99
C VAL A 123 -7.78 2.91 10.16
N GLY A 124 -7.96 1.66 9.76
CA GLY A 124 -9.03 1.24 8.85
C GLY A 124 -8.79 1.59 7.38
N LEU A 125 -9.66 1.07 6.53
CA LEU A 125 -9.60 1.17 5.06
C LEU A 125 -10.10 2.52 4.53
N GLN A 126 -10.93 3.22 5.30
CA GLN A 126 -11.71 4.39 4.86
C GLN A 126 -10.87 5.63 4.60
N SER A 127 -9.62 5.68 5.07
CA SER A 127 -8.73 6.86 5.01
C SER A 127 -9.25 8.09 5.78
N ALA A 128 -8.45 9.15 5.84
CA ALA A 128 -8.72 10.33 6.66
C ALA A 128 -9.98 11.13 6.25
N LEU A 129 -10.32 11.15 4.96
CA LEU A 129 -11.47 11.95 4.51
C LEU A 129 -12.82 11.29 4.84
N LEU A 130 -12.90 9.96 4.71
CA LEU A 130 -14.14 9.23 5.01
C LEU A 130 -14.27 8.90 6.50
N SER A 131 -13.17 8.90 7.28
CA SER A 131 -13.25 8.70 8.72
C SER A 131 -14.07 9.77 9.45
N GLU A 132 -14.29 10.93 8.83
CA GLU A 132 -15.22 11.95 9.34
C GLU A 132 -16.70 11.53 9.16
N LEU A 133 -17.00 10.69 8.17
CA LEU A 133 -18.35 10.27 7.80
C LEU A 133 -18.76 8.90 8.33
N ILE A 134 -17.81 7.97 8.44
CA ILE A 134 -18.04 6.57 8.84
C ILE A 134 -17.03 6.12 9.90
N SER A 135 -17.42 5.14 10.71
CA SER A 135 -16.52 4.47 11.66
C SER A 135 -15.46 3.64 10.93
N PRO A 136 -14.34 3.29 11.61
CA PRO A 136 -13.27 2.54 11.00
C PRO A 136 -13.73 1.19 10.43
N ILE A 137 -13.32 0.89 9.20
CA ILE A 137 -13.63 -0.38 8.53
C ILE A 137 -12.34 -1.19 8.41
N TYR A 138 -12.37 -2.44 8.86
CA TYR A 138 -11.22 -3.34 8.83
C TYR A 138 -11.45 -4.55 7.91
N LEU A 139 -10.35 -5.19 7.51
CA LEU A 139 -10.41 -6.46 6.78
C LEU A 139 -10.67 -7.59 7.78
N SER A 140 -11.66 -8.43 7.51
CA SER A 140 -11.91 -9.63 8.32
C SER A 140 -10.96 -10.78 7.96
N SER A 141 -10.53 -10.86 6.69
CA SER A 141 -9.51 -11.83 6.28
C SER A 141 -8.64 -11.36 5.12
N ILE A 142 -7.46 -11.96 5.04
CA ILE A 142 -6.48 -11.78 3.96
C ILE A 142 -6.09 -13.17 3.45
N VAL A 143 -6.42 -13.45 2.18
CA VAL A 143 -6.09 -14.70 1.50
C VAL A 143 -4.89 -14.45 0.58
N VAL A 144 -3.84 -15.26 0.71
CA VAL A 144 -2.60 -15.11 -0.07
C VAL A 144 -2.38 -16.35 -0.94
N GLY A 145 -2.16 -16.14 -2.23
CA GLY A 145 -1.98 -17.22 -3.21
C GLY A 145 -0.61 -17.89 -3.17
N ASP A 146 0.45 -17.09 -3.23
CA ASP A 146 1.84 -17.57 -3.36
C ASP A 146 2.77 -16.89 -2.34
N MET A 147 3.93 -17.48 -2.09
CA MET A 147 4.90 -17.05 -1.07
C MET A 147 4.29 -16.97 0.34
N PHE A 148 3.38 -17.89 0.65
CA PHE A 148 2.71 -17.93 1.95
C PHE A 148 3.66 -18.43 3.05
N SER A 149 3.88 -17.59 4.05
CA SER A 149 4.51 -17.95 5.33
C SER A 149 3.65 -17.33 6.43
N GLN A 150 2.99 -18.18 7.24
CA GLN A 150 2.11 -17.72 8.32
C GLN A 150 2.86 -16.80 9.29
N GLU A 151 4.07 -17.20 9.68
CA GLU A 151 4.95 -16.42 10.56
C GLU A 151 5.30 -15.06 9.95
N SER A 152 5.76 -15.02 8.70
CA SER A 152 6.15 -13.77 8.05
C SER A 152 4.96 -12.82 7.86
N LEU A 153 3.78 -13.35 7.50
CA LEU A 153 2.56 -12.58 7.32
C LEU A 153 2.04 -12.04 8.66
N SER A 154 1.98 -12.86 9.70
CA SER A 154 1.49 -12.43 11.02
C SER A 154 2.38 -11.33 11.59
N ARG A 155 3.70 -11.54 11.53
CA ARG A 155 4.72 -10.56 11.93
C ARG A 155 4.58 -9.23 11.19
N ALA A 156 4.52 -9.28 9.86
CA ALA A 156 4.53 -8.10 9.01
C ALA A 156 3.21 -7.30 9.06
N LEU A 157 2.07 -7.98 9.21
CA LEU A 157 0.76 -7.33 9.11
C LEU A 157 0.20 -6.92 10.47
N CYS A 158 0.61 -7.57 11.56
CA CYS A 158 0.04 -7.34 12.89
C CYS A 158 1.09 -7.32 14.01
N GLU A 159 1.90 -8.36 14.17
CA GLU A 159 2.63 -8.58 15.44
C GLU A 159 3.69 -7.51 15.70
N ARG A 160 4.39 -7.01 14.66
CA ARG A 160 5.41 -5.96 14.82
C ARG A 160 4.85 -4.61 15.31
N ILE A 161 3.53 -4.44 15.26
CA ILE A 161 2.82 -3.25 15.74
C ILE A 161 1.90 -3.56 16.94
N GLU A 162 2.03 -4.72 17.59
CA GLU A 162 1.25 -5.06 18.78
C GLU A 162 1.52 -4.18 19.99
N GLY A 163 2.70 -3.58 20.07
CA GLY A 163 3.06 -2.64 21.14
C GLY A 163 2.38 -1.27 21.03
N LEU A 164 1.48 -1.05 20.07
CA LEU A 164 0.73 0.20 19.92
C LEU A 164 -0.29 0.35 21.05
N ASN A 165 -0.13 1.42 21.83
CA ASN A 165 -1.04 1.81 22.91
C ASN A 165 -1.67 3.18 22.62
N ASP A 166 -2.64 3.60 23.44
CA ASP A 166 -3.26 4.93 23.42
C ASP A 166 -3.94 5.31 22.09
N LEU A 167 -4.59 4.34 21.43
CA LEU A 167 -5.34 4.60 20.21
C LEU A 167 -6.62 5.42 20.49
N PRO A 168 -7.03 6.33 19.59
CA PRO A 168 -8.28 7.07 19.74
C PRO A 168 -9.49 6.15 19.83
N HIS A 169 -10.56 6.64 20.47
CA HIS A 169 -11.85 5.95 20.56
C HIS A 169 -12.33 5.47 19.17
N GLU A 170 -12.85 4.24 19.09
CA GLU A 170 -13.19 3.44 17.88
C GLU A 170 -12.03 2.79 17.13
N TYR A 171 -10.77 3.19 17.35
CA TYR A 171 -9.63 2.59 16.67
C TYR A 171 -8.98 1.51 17.54
N SER A 172 -8.59 0.41 16.91
CA SER A 172 -7.88 -0.68 17.56
C SER A 172 -6.96 -1.37 16.56
N LEU A 173 -6.00 -2.15 17.07
CA LEU A 173 -5.23 -3.07 16.23
C LEU A 173 -6.10 -4.27 15.87
N HIS A 174 -6.55 -4.33 14.61
CA HIS A 174 -7.30 -5.43 14.06
C HIS A 174 -6.36 -6.54 13.55
N LYS A 175 -6.70 -7.79 13.86
CA LYS A 175 -5.96 -8.98 13.43
C LYS A 175 -6.82 -9.79 12.45
N PRO A 176 -6.72 -9.55 11.13
CA PRO A 176 -7.48 -10.32 10.14
C PRO A 176 -7.10 -11.80 10.18
N ILE A 177 -8.03 -12.67 9.80
CA ILE A 177 -7.71 -14.07 9.53
C ILE A 177 -6.81 -14.13 8.30
N ILE A 178 -5.61 -14.69 8.44
CA ILE A 178 -4.66 -14.86 7.34
C ILE A 178 -4.71 -16.32 6.89
N SER A 179 -4.96 -16.56 5.61
CA SER A 179 -5.03 -17.91 5.06
C SER A 179 -4.37 -18.03 3.70
N LYS A 180 -3.97 -19.26 3.36
CA LYS A 180 -3.44 -19.61 2.04
C LYS A 180 -4.60 -19.91 1.09
N SER A 181 -4.50 -19.47 -0.16
CA SER A 181 -5.42 -19.89 -1.22
C SER A 181 -5.29 -21.39 -1.49
N SER A 182 -6.41 -22.09 -1.68
CA SER A 182 -6.41 -23.46 -2.21
C SER A 182 -6.15 -23.47 -3.72
N GLU A 183 -6.54 -22.40 -4.41
CA GLU A 183 -6.43 -22.28 -5.85
C GLU A 183 -5.17 -21.51 -6.25
N PRO A 184 -4.35 -22.06 -7.17
CA PRO A 184 -3.22 -21.35 -7.71
C PRO A 184 -3.69 -20.23 -8.65
N PHE A 185 -3.02 -19.09 -8.60
CA PHE A 185 -3.26 -18.04 -9.59
C PHE A 185 -2.56 -18.39 -10.90
N GLU A 186 -3.31 -18.70 -11.97
CA GLU A 186 -2.76 -19.17 -13.26
C GLU A 186 -1.69 -18.22 -13.84
N ARG A 187 -1.81 -16.92 -13.57
CA ARG A 187 -0.88 -15.88 -14.04
C ARG A 187 0.22 -15.53 -13.03
N SER A 188 0.41 -16.32 -11.98
CA SER A 188 1.53 -16.14 -11.05
C SER A 188 2.85 -16.49 -11.73
N LYS A 189 3.97 -15.96 -11.22
CA LYS A 189 5.30 -16.30 -11.73
C LYS A 189 5.55 -17.81 -11.63
N PHE A 190 5.13 -18.44 -10.54
CA PHE A 190 5.27 -19.88 -10.29
C PHE A 190 4.52 -20.73 -11.35
N CYS A 191 3.27 -20.40 -11.64
CA CYS A 191 2.47 -21.11 -12.64
C CYS A 191 3.03 -20.90 -14.06
N LEU A 192 3.41 -19.65 -14.37
CA LEU A 192 3.94 -19.31 -15.69
C LEU A 192 5.33 -19.92 -15.94
N SER A 193 6.20 -20.03 -14.93
CA SER A 193 7.54 -20.61 -15.10
C SER A 193 7.47 -22.10 -15.42
N SER A 194 6.45 -22.79 -14.91
CA SER A 194 6.21 -24.20 -15.23
C SER A 194 5.69 -24.37 -16.67
N ARG A 195 4.88 -23.42 -17.16
CA ARG A 195 4.31 -23.46 -18.52
C ARG A 195 5.28 -22.98 -19.59
N PHE A 196 6.18 -22.07 -19.24
CA PHE A 196 7.15 -21.44 -20.14
C PHE A 196 8.56 -21.49 -19.52
N PRO A 197 9.18 -22.67 -19.38
CA PRO A 197 10.43 -22.84 -18.62
C PRO A 197 11.65 -22.14 -19.24
N ASN A 198 11.62 -21.88 -20.55
CA ASN A 198 12.73 -21.27 -21.28
C ASN A 198 12.51 -19.76 -21.56
N GLU A 199 11.41 -19.18 -21.05
CA GLU A 199 11.06 -17.79 -21.30
C GLU A 199 11.44 -16.91 -20.11
N ASN A 200 11.94 -15.70 -20.41
CA ASN A 200 12.20 -14.72 -19.37
C ASN A 200 10.89 -14.02 -18.95
N LEU A 201 10.32 -14.46 -17.84
CA LEU A 201 9.06 -13.93 -17.31
C LEU A 201 9.25 -12.57 -16.64
N VAL A 202 8.71 -11.53 -17.26
CA VAL A 202 8.78 -10.15 -16.75
C VAL A 202 7.41 -9.67 -16.28
N SER A 203 7.37 -8.96 -15.14
CA SER A 203 6.17 -8.32 -14.65
C SER A 203 5.68 -7.24 -15.62
N SER A 204 4.37 -7.18 -15.88
CA SER A 204 3.78 -6.12 -16.70
C SER A 204 4.09 -4.72 -16.14
N SER A 205 4.34 -3.76 -17.04
CA SER A 205 4.43 -2.33 -16.70
C SER A 205 3.06 -1.66 -16.55
N THR A 206 1.98 -2.42 -16.80
CA THR A 206 0.60 -1.95 -16.69
C THR A 206 -0.04 -2.38 -15.38
N ALA A 207 -0.97 -1.56 -14.88
CA ALA A 207 -1.85 -1.91 -13.78
C ALA A 207 -3.30 -1.80 -14.22
N LEU A 208 -4.16 -2.70 -13.75
CA LEU A 208 -5.59 -2.69 -14.05
C LEU A 208 -6.36 -2.32 -12.79
N VAL A 209 -7.32 -1.40 -12.93
CA VAL A 209 -8.21 -0.98 -11.84
C VAL A 209 -9.65 -1.14 -12.29
N TRP A 210 -10.46 -1.81 -11.48
CA TRP A 210 -11.89 -1.94 -11.67
C TRP A 210 -12.60 -1.97 -10.32
N TYR A 211 -13.82 -1.47 -10.29
CA TYR A 211 -14.70 -1.54 -9.13
C TYR A 211 -16.14 -1.79 -9.60
N LYS A 212 -16.95 -2.39 -8.73
CA LYS A 212 -18.37 -2.67 -9.03
C LYS A 212 -19.10 -1.37 -9.38
N GLY A 213 -19.70 -1.33 -10.57
CA GLY A 213 -20.36 -0.14 -11.12
C GLY A 213 -19.51 0.64 -12.14
N ALA A 214 -18.21 0.34 -12.27
CA ALA A 214 -17.40 0.85 -13.37
C ALA A 214 -17.80 0.17 -14.70
N ARG A 215 -17.99 0.97 -15.75
CA ARG A 215 -18.37 0.48 -17.10
C ARG A 215 -17.34 -0.46 -17.71
N SER A 216 -16.05 -0.19 -17.49
CA SER A 216 -14.94 -0.98 -17.99
C SER A 216 -13.72 -0.81 -17.08
N PRO A 217 -12.78 -1.77 -17.07
CA PRO A 217 -11.53 -1.60 -16.33
C PRO A 217 -10.71 -0.43 -16.89
N GLU A 218 -10.00 0.26 -16.01
CA GLU A 218 -9.00 1.26 -16.37
C GLU A 218 -7.62 0.63 -16.40
N ILE A 219 -6.94 0.77 -17.53
CA ILE A 219 -5.55 0.35 -17.68
C ILE A 219 -4.66 1.53 -17.39
N LEU A 220 -3.67 1.35 -16.53
CA LEU A 220 -2.70 2.35 -16.12
C LEU A 220 -1.31 1.97 -16.62
N VAL A 221 -0.60 2.94 -17.18
CA VAL A 221 0.79 2.84 -17.59
C VAL A 221 1.56 3.96 -16.90
N SER A 222 2.61 3.60 -16.15
CA SER A 222 3.42 4.58 -15.38
C SER A 222 2.56 5.49 -14.48
N GLY A 223 1.55 4.91 -13.84
CA GLY A 223 0.65 5.62 -12.91
C GLY A 223 -0.39 6.53 -13.56
N ARG A 224 -0.59 6.47 -14.88
CA ARG A 224 -1.59 7.27 -15.62
C ARG A 224 -2.46 6.38 -16.49
N LYS A 225 -3.68 6.80 -16.80
CA LYS A 225 -4.58 6.06 -17.70
C LYS A 225 -3.92 5.88 -19.06
N GLN A 226 -4.00 4.67 -19.61
CA GLN A 226 -3.47 4.34 -20.93
C GLN A 226 -4.09 5.28 -21.98
N GLY A 227 -3.24 5.78 -22.89
CA GLY A 227 -3.64 6.80 -23.88
C GLY A 227 -3.49 8.25 -23.39
N ALA A 228 -2.99 8.50 -22.17
CA ALA A 228 -2.64 9.86 -21.75
C ALA A 228 -1.45 10.40 -22.58
N ILE A 229 -1.70 11.44 -23.39
CA ILE A 229 -0.71 12.04 -24.29
C ILE A 229 0.00 13.22 -23.61
N LYS A 230 1.34 13.24 -23.68
CA LYS A 230 2.18 14.39 -23.34
C LYS A 230 2.10 15.43 -24.45
N SER A 231 2.10 16.71 -24.08
CA SER A 231 2.25 17.82 -25.00
C SER A 231 3.54 17.65 -25.80
N LYS A 232 3.44 17.70 -27.13
CA LYS A 232 4.63 17.65 -28.01
C LYS A 232 5.55 18.85 -27.84
N LYS A 233 5.01 20.00 -27.40
CA LYS A 233 5.77 21.25 -27.23
C LYS A 233 6.54 21.31 -25.91
N THR A 234 5.95 20.81 -24.83
CA THR A 234 6.54 20.94 -23.48
C THR A 234 7.05 19.63 -22.91
N GLY A 235 6.72 18.48 -23.53
CA GLY A 235 7.00 17.16 -22.96
C GLY A 235 6.16 16.83 -21.72
N GLU A 236 5.28 17.75 -21.30
CA GLU A 236 4.48 17.64 -20.09
C GLU A 236 3.05 17.23 -20.39
N TYR A 237 2.38 16.64 -19.40
CA TYR A 237 0.95 16.35 -19.51
C TYR A 237 0.14 17.64 -19.38
N SER A 238 -0.69 17.93 -20.39
CA SER A 238 -1.50 19.15 -20.38
C SER A 238 -2.53 19.15 -19.24
N HIS A 239 -3.01 20.34 -18.88
CA HIS A 239 -4.11 20.48 -17.93
C HIS A 239 -5.42 19.82 -18.42
N LYS A 240 -5.61 19.68 -19.75
CA LYS A 240 -6.74 18.95 -20.34
C LYS A 240 -6.55 17.43 -20.26
N THR A 241 -5.32 16.93 -20.38
CA THR A 241 -4.95 15.52 -20.10
C THR A 241 -5.11 15.16 -18.62
N ARG A 242 -5.34 16.13 -17.71
CA ARG A 242 -5.73 15.87 -16.31
C ARG A 242 -7.13 15.23 -16.19
N GLN A 243 -7.94 15.21 -17.25
CA GLN A 243 -9.18 14.41 -17.31
C GLN A 243 -8.91 12.92 -17.62
N CYS A 244 -7.71 12.56 -18.09
CA CYS A 244 -7.26 11.16 -18.26
C CYS A 244 -6.66 10.58 -16.95
N ARG A 245 -7.14 11.03 -15.79
CA ARG A 245 -6.70 10.49 -14.50
C ARG A 245 -7.40 9.16 -14.25
N CYS A 246 -6.71 8.29 -13.52
CA CYS A 246 -7.34 7.11 -12.97
C CYS A 246 -8.43 7.55 -11.99
N SER A 247 -9.57 6.85 -12.02
CA SER A 247 -10.70 7.02 -11.11
C SER A 247 -10.31 6.96 -9.62
N VAL A 248 -9.24 6.22 -9.28
CA VAL A 248 -8.71 6.13 -7.90
C VAL A 248 -7.59 7.15 -7.60
N ALA A 249 -7.35 8.13 -8.46
CA ALA A 249 -6.39 9.19 -8.18
C ALA A 249 -6.94 10.16 -7.11
N LYS A 250 -6.05 10.74 -6.29
CA LYS A 250 -6.41 11.65 -5.18
C LYS A 250 -7.44 12.72 -5.56
N LEU A 251 -7.24 13.40 -6.70
CA LEU A 251 -8.18 14.45 -7.16
C LEU A 251 -9.56 13.86 -7.51
N CYS A 252 -9.61 12.71 -8.18
CA CYS A 252 -10.87 12.08 -8.57
C CYS A 252 -11.65 11.65 -7.34
N LEU A 253 -10.97 11.01 -6.37
CA LEU A 253 -11.57 10.64 -5.08
C LEU A 253 -12.08 11.87 -4.31
N PHE A 254 -11.31 12.97 -4.30
CA PHE A 254 -11.73 14.22 -3.67
C PHE A 254 -12.95 14.85 -4.36
N GLN A 255 -12.99 14.84 -5.70
CA GLN A 255 -14.14 15.33 -6.46
C GLN A 255 -15.39 14.46 -6.21
N SER A 256 -15.23 13.14 -6.13
CA SER A 256 -16.30 12.22 -5.75
C SER A 256 -16.83 12.50 -4.35
N LEU A 257 -15.93 12.73 -3.39
CA LEU A 257 -16.32 13.14 -2.03
C LEU A 257 -17.08 14.47 -2.03
N ASN A 258 -16.58 15.49 -2.74
CA ASN A 258 -17.27 16.78 -2.83
C ASN A 258 -18.67 16.65 -3.46
N SER A 259 -18.83 15.78 -4.46
CA SER A 259 -20.14 15.47 -5.05
C SER A 259 -21.07 14.79 -4.04
N LEU A 260 -20.54 13.88 -3.22
CA LEU A 260 -21.27 13.22 -2.14
C LEU A 260 -21.69 14.23 -1.05
N LEU A 261 -20.79 15.11 -0.62
CA LEU A 261 -21.07 16.12 0.41
C LEU A 261 -22.21 17.08 0.02
N ARG A 262 -22.36 17.37 -1.28
CA ARG A 262 -23.49 18.18 -1.81
C ARG A 262 -24.84 17.47 -1.72
N GLN A 263 -24.83 16.14 -1.64
CA GLN A 263 -26.05 15.32 -1.53
C GLN A 263 -26.43 15.04 -0.06
N ILE A 264 -25.49 15.21 0.86
CA ILE A 264 -25.73 15.00 2.30
C ILE A 264 -26.39 16.26 2.89
N PRO A 265 -27.47 16.13 3.69
CA PRO A 265 -28.04 17.24 4.43
C PRO A 265 -26.98 17.99 5.26
N ARG A 266 -26.95 19.33 5.19
CA ARG A 266 -25.90 20.16 5.82
C ARG A 266 -25.70 19.89 7.33
N ASN A 267 -26.76 19.50 8.03
CA ASN A 267 -26.71 19.15 9.45
C ASN A 267 -25.92 17.85 9.73
N LEU A 268 -25.81 16.96 8.75
CA LEU A 268 -25.06 15.70 8.83
C LEU A 268 -23.62 15.82 8.31
N VAL A 269 -23.26 16.92 7.63
CA VAL A 269 -21.88 17.14 7.17
C VAL A 269 -20.99 17.56 8.35
N PRO A 270 -19.95 16.78 8.68
CA PRO A 270 -19.00 17.10 9.76
C PRO A 270 -18.29 18.43 9.52
N PHE A 271 -17.96 19.16 10.58
CA PHE A 271 -17.31 20.48 10.50
C PHE A 271 -16.01 20.46 9.69
N ASN A 272 -15.19 19.42 9.87
CA ASN A 272 -13.90 19.26 9.17
C ASN A 272 -14.05 19.06 7.64
N LEU A 273 -15.26 18.80 7.15
CA LEU A 273 -15.57 18.59 5.73
C LEU A 273 -16.43 19.71 5.12
N ARG A 274 -16.68 20.80 5.86
CA ARG A 274 -17.44 21.95 5.38
C ARG A 274 -16.57 22.96 4.63
#